data_AF-A0A971KSC2-F1
#
_entry.id   AF-A0A971KSC2-F1
#
_cell.length_a   1.000
_cell.length_b   1.000
_cell.length_c   1.000
_cell.angle_alpha   90.00
_cell.angle_beta   90.00
_cell.angle_gamma   90.00
#
_symmetry.space_group_name_H-M   'P 1'
#
loop_
_entity.id
_entity.type
_entity.pdbx_description
1 polymer ?
#
loop_
_entity_poly.entity_id
_entity_poly.type
_entity_poly.pdbx_seq_one_letter_code
_entity_poly.pdbx_strand_id
1 'polypeptide(L)'
;MRRVLLSLCFLFLCVVTAQSSQYYKDLPRAHWAYETVERLSEKGFLSGTADKKFNGDTLVTRYGMAQIVANILSRTEYISNVEKQPLTQDELIDIEELV
;
A
#
# COMPACT_ATOMS: atom_id res chain seq x y z
N MET A 1 -39.06 8.00 28.63
CA MET A 1 -37.78 7.27 28.88
C MET A 1 -37.30 6.47 27.66
N ARG A 2 -38.07 5.52 27.11
CA ARG A 2 -37.66 4.64 25.97
C ARG A 2 -37.31 5.34 24.63
N ARG A 3 -37.90 6.50 24.33
CA ARG A 3 -37.67 7.25 23.08
C ARG A 3 -36.42 8.14 23.11
N VAL A 4 -36.05 8.63 24.29
CA VAL A 4 -34.83 9.44 24.49
C VAL A 4 -33.59 8.54 24.48
N LEU A 5 -33.70 7.30 24.98
CA LEU A 5 -32.63 6.31 24.98
C LEU A 5 -32.21 5.87 23.55
N LEU A 6 -33.16 5.84 22.59
CA LEU A 6 -32.90 5.51 21.18
C LEU A 6 -32.33 6.69 20.40
N SER A 7 -32.77 7.94 20.66
CA SER A 7 -32.14 9.13 20.07
C SER A 7 -30.73 9.37 20.59
N LEU A 8 -30.43 9.05 21.85
CA LEU A 8 -29.07 9.16 22.41
C LEU A 8 -28.11 8.13 21.79
N CYS A 9 -28.63 6.96 21.43
CA CYS A 9 -27.88 5.90 20.74
C CYS A 9 -27.61 6.26 19.26
N PHE A 10 -28.57 6.92 18.59
CA PHE A 10 -28.38 7.40 17.21
C PHE A 10 -27.38 8.56 17.10
N LEU A 11 -27.30 9.40 18.14
CA LEU A 11 -26.31 10.47 18.23
C LEU A 11 -24.90 9.95 18.58
N PHE A 12 -24.81 8.81 19.27
CA PHE A 12 -23.55 8.10 19.52
C PHE A 12 -23.03 7.38 18.26
N LEU A 13 -23.93 6.91 17.39
CA LEU A 13 -23.56 6.21 16.14
C LEU A 13 -22.96 7.14 15.08
N CYS A 14 -23.28 8.44 15.11
CA CYS A 14 -22.78 9.43 14.14
C CYS A 14 -21.34 9.91 14.44
N VAL A 15 -20.80 9.59 15.63
CA VAL A 15 -19.45 9.98 16.07
C VAL A 15 -18.38 8.94 15.69
N VAL A 16 -18.69 7.97 14.82
CA VAL A 16 -17.63 7.21 14.13
C VAL A 16 -17.08 8.08 13.00
N THR A 17 -16.23 9.04 13.36
CA THR A 17 -15.57 9.92 12.40
C THR A 17 -14.75 9.08 11.43
N ALA A 18 -14.88 9.37 10.13
CA ALA A 18 -14.07 8.79 9.07
C ALA A 18 -12.58 9.10 9.32
N GLN A 19 -11.88 8.19 9.99
CA GLN A 19 -10.45 8.29 10.17
C GLN A 19 -9.77 7.95 8.83
N SER A 20 -9.38 8.95 8.05
CA SER A 20 -8.53 8.70 6.89
C SER A 20 -7.19 8.16 7.39
N SER A 21 -6.94 6.88 7.16
CA SER A 21 -5.68 6.21 7.49
C SER A 21 -4.56 6.78 6.63
N GLN A 22 -3.88 7.82 7.10
CA GLN A 22 -2.67 8.34 6.47
C GLN A 22 -1.54 7.30 6.60
N TYR A 23 -0.85 7.00 5.51
CA TYR A 23 0.18 5.95 5.50
C TYR A 23 1.35 6.26 6.47
N TYR A 24 1.87 7.49 6.41
CA TYR A 24 2.91 8.01 7.31
C TYR A 24 2.45 9.29 7.99
N LYS A 25 2.67 9.42 9.31
CA LYS A 25 2.20 10.56 10.12
C LYS A 25 2.80 11.91 9.73
N ASP A 26 4.02 11.91 9.23
CA ASP A 26 4.81 13.08 8.83
C ASP A 26 4.73 13.37 7.33
N LEU A 27 3.83 12.71 6.60
CA LEU A 27 3.62 12.93 5.17
C LEU A 27 2.17 13.35 4.88
N PRO A 28 1.86 14.67 4.91
CA PRO A 28 0.52 15.17 4.62
C PRO A 28 0.09 14.88 3.17
N ARG A 29 -1.22 14.70 2.93
CA ARG A 29 -1.78 14.46 1.58
C ARG A 29 -1.46 15.53 0.54
N ALA A 30 -1.25 16.78 0.98
CA ALA A 30 -0.88 17.88 0.10
C ALA A 30 0.61 17.89 -0.29
N HIS A 31 1.43 17.03 0.31
CA HIS A 31 2.86 16.96 0.01
C HIS A 31 3.08 16.35 -1.37
N TRP A 32 3.97 16.94 -2.17
CA TRP A 32 4.23 16.51 -3.55
C TRP A 32 4.63 15.03 -3.66
N ALA A 33 5.33 14.50 -2.65
CA ALA A 33 5.78 13.11 -2.62
C ALA A 33 4.72 12.12 -2.11
N TYR A 34 3.57 12.60 -1.62
CA TYR A 34 2.59 11.78 -0.91
C TYR A 34 2.20 10.53 -1.70
N GLU A 35 1.67 10.74 -2.92
CA GLU A 35 1.16 9.64 -3.75
C GLU A 35 2.26 8.64 -4.12
N THR A 36 3.46 9.14 -4.44
CA THR A 36 4.56 8.27 -4.87
C THR A 36 5.08 7.43 -3.71
N VAL A 37 5.27 8.04 -2.54
CA VAL A 37 5.75 7.35 -1.34
C VAL A 37 4.72 6.33 -0.87
N GLU A 38 3.44 6.68 -0.83
CA GLU A 38 2.36 5.76 -0.47
C GLU A 38 2.36 4.52 -1.38
N ARG A 39 2.34 4.71 -2.71
CA ARG A 39 2.33 3.60 -3.68
C ARG A 39 3.58 2.73 -3.60
N LEU A 40 4.75 3.31 -3.41
CA LEU A 40 6.00 2.55 -3.30
C LEU A 40 6.06 1.77 -1.98
N SER A 41 5.52 2.33 -0.90
CA SER A 41 5.43 1.64 0.38
C SER A 41 4.38 0.52 0.38
N GLU A 42 3.23 0.72 -0.26
CA GLU A 42 2.23 -0.35 -0.50
C GLU A 42 2.83 -1.53 -1.26
N LYS A 43 3.68 -1.25 -2.24
CA LYS A 43 4.43 -2.29 -2.96
C LYS A 43 5.58 -2.90 -2.14
N GLY A 44 5.90 -2.35 -0.98
CA GLY A 44 6.98 -2.82 -0.12
C GLY A 44 8.39 -2.40 -0.57
N PHE A 45 8.50 -1.42 -1.48
CA PHE A 45 9.80 -0.89 -1.91
C PHE A 45 10.38 0.13 -0.94
N LEU A 46 9.50 0.84 -0.23
CA LEU A 46 9.86 1.80 0.80
C LEU A 46 9.32 1.34 2.15
N SER A 47 10.01 1.73 3.21
CA SER A 47 9.63 1.43 4.59
C SER A 47 9.94 2.63 5.46
N GLY A 48 9.03 2.93 6.38
CA GLY A 48 9.22 4.01 7.35
C GLY A 48 9.76 3.47 8.67
N THR A 49 9.69 4.30 9.70
CA THR A 49 10.08 3.94 11.06
C THR A 49 8.98 3.18 11.79
N ALA A 50 9.34 2.55 12.92
CA ALA A 50 8.39 1.93 13.85
C ALA A 50 7.26 2.89 14.28
N ASP A 51 7.55 4.18 14.40
CA ASP A 51 6.56 5.21 14.77
C ASP A 51 5.56 5.61 13.67
N LYS A 52 5.58 4.94 12.51
CA LYS A 52 4.85 5.32 11.28
C LYS A 52 5.25 6.70 10.73
N LYS A 53 6.55 6.99 10.67
CA LYS A 53 7.08 8.16 9.98
C LYS A 53 7.88 7.75 8.75
N PHE A 54 7.82 8.55 7.69
CA PHE A 54 8.64 8.37 6.50
C PHE A 54 10.03 8.97 6.67
N ASN A 55 10.16 10.07 7.44
CA ASN A 55 11.37 10.85 7.64
C ASN A 55 11.98 11.36 6.33
N GLY A 56 11.17 11.99 5.47
CA GLY A 56 11.58 12.44 4.13
C GLY A 56 12.74 13.44 4.10
N ASP A 57 12.97 14.20 5.18
CA ASP A 57 14.07 15.15 5.29
C ASP A 57 15.38 14.53 5.80
N THR A 58 15.38 13.23 6.13
CA THR A 58 16.58 12.53 6.62
C THR A 58 17.48 12.11 5.46
N LEU A 59 18.79 12.24 5.67
CA LEU A 59 19.77 11.80 4.69
C LEU A 59 19.75 10.28 4.50
N VAL A 60 19.73 9.87 3.23
CA VAL A 60 19.90 8.47 2.83
C VAL A 60 21.37 8.23 2.46
N THR A 61 21.95 7.13 2.93
CA THR A 61 23.31 6.75 2.53
C THR A 61 23.32 6.26 1.08
N ARG A 62 24.44 6.43 0.38
CA ARG A 62 24.61 5.90 -0.98
C ARG A 62 24.36 4.40 -1.05
N TYR A 63 24.76 3.64 -0.02
CA TYR A 63 24.48 2.21 0.11
C TYR A 63 22.98 1.92 0.23
N GLY A 64 22.25 2.68 1.06
CA GLY A 64 20.81 2.54 1.20
C GLY A 64 20.06 2.82 -0.10
N MET A 65 20.46 3.87 -0.82
CA MET A 65 19.86 4.18 -2.12
C MET A 65 20.14 3.08 -3.16
N ALA A 66 21.37 2.55 -3.21
CA ALA A 66 21.71 1.45 -4.11
C ALA A 66 20.89 0.18 -3.82
N GLN A 67 20.67 -0.15 -2.55
CA GLN A 67 19.85 -1.29 -2.15
C GLN A 67 18.39 -1.13 -2.59
N ILE A 68 17.81 0.07 -2.42
CA ILE A 68 16.44 0.36 -2.88
C ILE A 68 16.34 0.17 -4.39
N VAL A 69 17.28 0.75 -5.16
CA VAL A 69 17.30 0.64 -6.62
C VAL A 69 17.43 -0.82 -7.07
N ALA A 70 18.35 -1.58 -6.47
CA ALA A 70 18.56 -2.99 -6.79
C ALA A 70 17.31 -3.84 -6.51
N ASN A 71 16.62 -3.59 -5.39
CA ASN A 71 15.39 -4.31 -5.03
C ASN A 71 14.22 -3.99 -5.98
N ILE A 72 14.14 -2.75 -6.46
CA ILE A 72 13.12 -2.36 -7.44
C ILE A 72 13.39 -3.07 -8.77
N LEU A 73 14.63 -2.99 -9.27
CA LEU A 73 15.01 -3.59 -10.55
C LEU A 73 14.80 -5.11 -10.56
N SER A 74 15.26 -5.81 -9.52
CA SER A 74 15.11 -7.27 -9.43
C SER A 74 13.64 -7.71 -9.43
N ARG A 75 12.77 -6.98 -8.74
CA ARG A 75 11.34 -7.30 -8.70
C ARG A 75 10.63 -6.95 -10.01
N THR A 76 11.01 -5.87 -10.67
CA THR A 76 10.51 -5.53 -12.01
C THR A 76 10.92 -6.58 -13.03
N GLU A 77 12.18 -7.02 -13.02
CA GLU A 77 12.67 -8.09 -13.88
C GLU A 77 11.91 -9.40 -13.65
N TYR A 78 11.73 -9.79 -12.38
CA TYR A 78 10.94 -10.96 -12.01
C TYR A 78 9.52 -10.90 -12.59
N ILE A 79 8.79 -9.81 -12.34
CA ILE A 79 7.41 -9.64 -12.85
C ILE A 79 7.39 -9.68 -14.38
N SER A 80 8.35 -9.03 -15.04
CA SER A 80 8.43 -9.02 -16.50
C SER A 80 8.73 -10.38 -17.12
N ASN A 81 9.42 -11.25 -16.38
CA ASN A 81 9.74 -12.60 -16.83
C ASN A 81 8.57 -13.56 -16.56
N VAL A 82 7.83 -13.37 -15.46
CA VAL A 82 6.59 -14.12 -15.15
C VAL A 82 5.52 -13.87 -16.21
N GLU A 83 5.30 -12.61 -16.62
CA GLU A 83 4.32 -12.28 -17.67
C GLU A 83 4.69 -12.87 -19.04
N LYS A 84 5.98 -13.10 -19.28
CA LYS A 84 6.48 -13.72 -20.52
C LYS A 84 6.50 -15.23 -20.49
N GLN A 85 6.16 -15.87 -19.37
CA GLN A 85 5.97 -17.31 -19.36
C GLN A 85 4.67 -17.61 -20.12
N PRO A 86 4.71 -18.40 -21.21
CA PRO A 86 3.49 -18.86 -21.85
C PRO A 86 2.64 -19.60 -20.80
N LEU A 87 1.30 -19.48 -20.87
CA LEU A 87 0.39 -20.34 -20.08
C LEU A 87 0.94 -21.77 -20.15
N THR A 88 1.26 -22.35 -19.00
CA THR A 88 1.74 -23.72 -18.96
C THR A 88 0.65 -24.60 -19.54
N GLN A 89 1.01 -25.62 -20.32
CA GLN A 89 0.03 -26.52 -20.98
C GLN A 89 -1.02 -27.08 -20.00
N ASP A 90 -0.64 -27.19 -18.71
CA ASP A 90 -1.51 -27.58 -17.60
C ASP A 90 -2.70 -26.62 -17.37
N GLU A 91 -2.56 -25.32 -17.62
CA GLU A 91 -3.66 -24.33 -17.54
C GLU A 91 -4.53 -24.29 -18.81
N LEU A 92 -4.04 -24.82 -19.94
CA LEU A 92 -4.82 -24.93 -21.19
C LEU A 92 -5.79 -26.12 -21.16
N ILE A 93 -5.47 -27.17 -20.40
CA ILE A 93 -6.32 -28.35 -20.23
C ILE A 93 -7.62 -27.98 -19.49
N ASP A 94 -7.56 -27.05 -18.53
CA ASP A 94 -8.74 -26.57 -17.78
C ASP A 94 -9.75 -25.78 -18.64
N ILE A 95 -9.34 -25.26 -19.80
CA ILE A 95 -10.21 -24.50 -20.72
C ILE A 95 -10.82 -25.42 -21.78
N GLU A 96 -10.12 -26.46 -22.22
CA GLU A 96 -10.66 -27.47 -23.15
C GLU A 96 -11.70 -28.38 -22.47
N GLU A 97 -11.67 -28.56 -21.16
CA GLU A 97 -12.69 -29.35 -20.43
C GLU A 97 -14.00 -28.57 -20.20
N LEU A 98 -14.04 -27.27 -20.53
CA LEU A 98 -15.22 -26.40 -20.38
C LEU A 98 -15.95 -26.08 -21.71
N VAL A 99 -15.56 -26.71 -22.82
CA VAL A 99 -16.28 -26.68 -24.12
C VAL A 99 -16.61 -28.09 -24.57
#